data_AF-A0AAV5KRT3-F1
#
_entry.id   AF-A0AAV5KRT3-F1
#
_cell.length_a   1.000
_cell.length_b   1.000
_cell.length_c   1.000
_cell.angle_alpha   90.00
_cell.angle_beta   90.00
_cell.angle_gamma   90.00
#
_symmetry.space_group_name_H-M   'P 1'
#
loop_
_entity.id
_entity.type
_entity.pdbx_description
1 polymer ?
#
loop_
_entity_poly.entity_id
_entity_poly.type
_entity_poly.pdbx_seq_one_letter_code
_entity_poly.pdbx_strand_id
1 'polypeptide(L)'
;MAEPAATRPLKVVAGADAFGAELKDAMVAHLRSLNIEVEDLGTTSYYDVGAEVGRRVSTASSSDSKVEARGLLACGTGVGVAIFANKFPGVYATTCTNANDARDTRAINNCNVLALSGKYTPVEKAVEILTTWLDTPFKSPCPASGSQPWPQDIADFFDQSLIDMPKIGCQQESKVDSSAICSLVQNRELNPIDLMPGGSIKILRENPASAILKFKAGSVQPAHHHTFGLDFVVIKGKESVWNLTKGERYDLGDGDYLFIPGGDVLRVKFHEDTEFFVKWDGHRDIFVDEDFETAKSAIEKEVANGSL
;
A
#
# COMPACT_ATOMS: atom_id res chain seq x y z
N MET A 1 -4.23 38.48 -18.56
CA MET A 1 -5.49 38.40 -17.79
C MET A 1 -5.76 36.93 -17.57
N ALA A 2 -5.64 36.44 -16.34
CA ALA A 2 -5.99 35.04 -16.05
C ALA A 2 -7.48 34.85 -16.30
N GLU A 3 -7.86 33.80 -17.02
CA GLU A 3 -9.27 33.42 -17.18
C GLU A 3 -9.91 33.23 -15.79
N PRO A 4 -11.15 33.71 -15.56
CA PRO A 4 -11.86 33.40 -14.34
C PRO A 4 -12.06 31.88 -14.28
N ALA A 5 -11.54 31.25 -13.23
CA ALA A 5 -11.72 29.82 -13.00
C ALA A 5 -13.22 29.50 -13.04
N ALA A 6 -13.63 28.56 -13.90
CA ALA A 6 -15.02 28.14 -14.04
C ALA A 6 -15.59 27.77 -12.66
N THR A 7 -16.64 28.45 -12.22
CA THR A 7 -17.27 28.20 -10.90
C THR A 7 -17.92 26.83 -10.92
N ARG A 8 -17.26 25.86 -10.28
CA ARG A 8 -17.81 24.52 -10.07
C ARG A 8 -19.04 24.63 -9.17
N PRO A 9 -20.13 23.90 -9.44
CA PRO A 9 -21.24 23.81 -8.49
C PRO A 9 -20.73 23.33 -7.13
N LEU A 10 -21.19 23.99 -6.07
CA LEU A 10 -20.80 23.70 -4.69
C LEU A 10 -21.76 22.66 -4.08
N LYS A 11 -21.19 21.62 -3.49
CA LYS A 11 -21.91 20.64 -2.67
C LYS A 11 -21.33 20.64 -1.26
N VAL A 12 -22.21 20.71 -0.25
CA VAL A 12 -21.83 20.65 1.16
C VAL A 12 -22.24 19.32 1.77
N VAL A 13 -21.31 18.63 2.43
CA VAL A 13 -21.60 17.44 3.24
C VAL A 13 -21.69 17.89 4.70
N ALA A 14 -22.86 17.73 5.31
CA ALA A 14 -23.14 18.18 6.67
C ALA A 14 -23.27 17.00 7.64
N GLY A 15 -22.88 17.19 8.90
CA GLY A 15 -23.12 16.20 9.95
C GLY A 15 -22.85 16.73 11.36
N ALA A 16 -23.41 16.08 12.37
CA ALA A 16 -23.24 16.50 13.75
C ALA A 16 -23.21 15.35 14.77
N ASP A 17 -22.76 15.65 15.99
CA ASP A 17 -23.13 14.87 17.17
C ASP A 17 -24.42 15.40 17.80
N ALA A 18 -24.90 14.73 18.86
CA ALA A 18 -26.12 15.12 19.55
C ALA A 18 -26.09 16.56 20.11
N PHE A 19 -24.93 17.09 20.47
CA PHE A 19 -24.80 18.46 20.97
C PHE A 19 -24.76 19.51 19.84
N GLY A 20 -24.43 19.11 18.62
CA GLY A 20 -24.38 20.00 17.45
C GLY A 20 -25.59 19.91 16.53
N ALA A 21 -26.52 18.99 16.75
CA ALA A 21 -27.62 18.66 15.84
C ALA A 21 -28.47 19.87 15.45
N GLU A 22 -28.97 20.62 16.45
CA GLU A 22 -29.81 21.81 16.22
C GLU A 22 -29.08 22.89 15.42
N LEU A 23 -27.81 23.14 15.75
CA LEU A 23 -27.00 24.13 15.04
C LEU A 23 -26.75 23.71 13.58
N LYS A 24 -26.46 22.42 13.36
CA LYS A 24 -26.30 21.85 12.02
C LYS A 24 -27.58 21.98 11.21
N ASP A 25 -28.73 21.66 11.79
CA ASP A 25 -30.03 21.74 11.09
C ASP A 25 -30.34 23.17 10.64
N ALA A 26 -30.11 24.17 11.50
CA ALA A 26 -30.28 25.57 11.15
C ALA A 26 -29.36 26.01 10.00
N MET A 27 -28.10 25.60 10.03
CA MET A 27 -27.14 25.89 8.95
C MET A 27 -27.47 25.16 7.65
N VAL A 28 -27.92 23.91 7.70
CA VAL A 28 -28.39 23.16 6.53
C VAL A 28 -29.61 23.83 5.91
N ALA A 29 -30.55 24.32 6.71
CA ALA A 29 -31.68 25.08 6.23
C ALA A 29 -31.24 26.38 5.52
N HIS A 30 -30.28 27.11 6.10
CA HIS A 30 -29.69 28.29 5.48
C HIS A 30 -29.03 27.97 4.13
N LEU A 31 -28.19 26.94 4.06
CA LEU A 31 -27.54 26.49 2.82
C LEU A 31 -28.56 26.14 1.72
N ARG A 32 -29.61 25.40 2.09
CA ARG A 32 -30.69 25.05 1.16
C ARG A 32 -31.46 26.28 0.69
N SER A 33 -31.65 27.29 1.53
CA SER A 33 -32.28 28.56 1.13
C SER A 33 -31.45 29.33 0.09
N LEU A 34 -30.14 29.10 0.04
CA LEU A 34 -29.22 29.64 -0.97
C LEU A 34 -29.13 28.76 -2.22
N ASN A 35 -29.96 27.72 -2.35
CA ASN A 35 -29.92 26.71 -3.41
C ASN A 35 -28.59 25.93 -3.51
N ILE A 36 -27.87 25.80 -2.39
CA ILE A 36 -26.66 24.96 -2.32
C ILE A 36 -27.08 23.51 -2.09
N GLU A 37 -26.49 22.58 -2.83
CA GLU A 37 -26.73 21.14 -2.62
C GLU A 37 -26.14 20.72 -1.27
N VAL A 38 -26.97 20.12 -0.41
CA VAL A 38 -26.53 19.65 0.91
C VAL A 38 -26.84 18.18 1.09
N GLU A 39 -25.79 17.39 1.31
CA GLU A 39 -25.88 16.01 1.75
C GLU A 39 -25.74 15.95 3.27
N ASP A 40 -26.87 15.78 3.96
CA ASP A 40 -26.93 15.71 5.42
C ASP A 40 -26.80 14.26 5.89
N LEU A 41 -25.69 13.96 6.56
CA LEU A 41 -25.39 12.67 7.17
C LEU A 41 -26.16 12.41 8.47
N GLY A 42 -26.88 13.41 8.96
CA GLY A 42 -27.62 13.35 10.20
C GLY A 42 -26.72 13.45 11.42
N THR A 43 -27.11 12.74 12.47
CA THR A 43 -26.50 12.83 13.79
C THR A 43 -26.02 11.47 14.27
N THR A 44 -24.73 11.37 14.60
CA THR A 44 -24.12 10.15 15.15
C THR A 44 -22.97 10.51 16.09
N SER A 45 -22.07 9.58 16.42
CA SER A 45 -20.90 9.87 17.23
C SER A 45 -20.00 10.93 16.55
N TYR A 46 -19.35 11.79 17.36
CA TYR A 46 -18.52 12.87 16.84
C TYR A 46 -17.32 12.39 16.02
N TYR A 47 -16.79 11.19 16.31
CA TYR A 47 -15.68 10.61 15.57
C TYR A 47 -16.13 9.96 14.26
N ASP A 48 -17.29 9.30 14.24
CA ASP A 48 -17.82 8.69 13.01
C ASP A 48 -18.25 9.76 12.01
N VAL A 49 -19.02 10.75 12.45
CA VAL A 49 -19.52 11.81 11.55
C VAL A 49 -18.38 12.69 11.03
N GLY A 50 -17.42 13.03 11.89
CA GLY A 50 -16.23 13.79 11.50
C GLY A 50 -15.41 13.02 10.46
N ALA A 51 -15.21 11.72 10.68
CA ALA A 51 -14.49 10.88 9.73
C ALA A 51 -15.22 10.73 8.39
N GLU A 52 -16.54 10.55 8.39
CA GLU A 52 -17.30 10.37 7.16
C GLU A 52 -17.38 11.66 6.32
N VAL A 53 -17.56 12.83 6.94
CA VAL A 53 -17.45 14.12 6.24
C VAL A 53 -16.05 14.29 5.65
N GLY A 54 -15.00 14.03 6.44
CA GLY A 54 -13.62 14.10 5.97
C GLY A 54 -13.36 13.20 4.76
N ARG A 55 -13.81 11.93 4.82
CA ARG A 55 -13.67 10.96 3.73
C ARG A 55 -14.28 11.45 2.42
N ARG A 56 -15.50 12.01 2.47
CA ARG A 56 -16.23 12.47 1.28
C ARG A 56 -15.58 13.71 0.66
N VAL A 57 -15.18 14.67 1.49
CA VAL A 57 -14.47 15.88 1.03
C VAL A 57 -13.11 15.53 0.43
N SER A 58 -12.36 14.62 1.07
CA SER A 58 -11.08 14.09 0.58
C SER A 58 -11.25 13.43 -0.80
N THR A 59 -12.19 12.49 -0.92
CA THR A 59 -12.44 11.74 -2.16
C THR A 59 -12.80 12.65 -3.33
N ALA A 60 -13.65 13.65 -3.09
CA ALA A 60 -14.03 14.62 -4.11
C ALA A 60 -12.84 15.51 -4.54
N SER A 61 -11.96 15.87 -3.59
CA SER A 61 -10.79 16.71 -3.85
C SER A 61 -9.70 16.00 -4.65
N SER A 62 -9.59 14.66 -4.55
CA SER A 62 -8.63 13.85 -5.30
C SER A 62 -9.09 13.47 -6.71
N SER A 63 -10.37 13.65 -7.02
CA SER A 63 -10.94 13.36 -8.34
C SER A 63 -10.97 14.62 -9.21
N ASP A 64 -10.95 14.48 -10.54
CA ASP A 64 -11.30 15.55 -11.51
C ASP A 64 -12.80 15.90 -11.44
N SER A 65 -13.35 15.97 -10.23
CA SER A 65 -14.74 16.29 -9.97
C SER A 65 -15.04 17.68 -10.51
N LYS A 66 -16.09 17.74 -11.33
CA LYS A 66 -16.69 18.99 -11.78
C LYS A 66 -17.42 19.74 -10.65
N VAL A 67 -17.57 19.12 -9.48
CA VAL A 67 -18.25 19.66 -8.29
C VAL A 67 -17.22 19.97 -7.20
N GLU A 68 -17.30 21.15 -6.60
CA GLU A 68 -16.52 21.50 -5.41
C GLU A 68 -17.23 20.93 -4.18
N ALA A 69 -16.57 20.05 -3.43
CA ALA A 69 -17.11 19.48 -2.20
C ALA A 69 -16.52 20.19 -0.97
N ARG A 70 -17.40 20.61 -0.06
CA ARG A 70 -17.06 21.23 1.22
C ARG A 70 -17.77 20.51 2.36
N GLY A 71 -17.22 20.60 3.58
CA GLY A 71 -17.79 19.98 4.78
C GLY A 71 -18.34 20.99 5.77
N LEU A 72 -19.41 20.61 6.46
CA LEU A 72 -20.00 21.34 7.58
C LEU A 72 -20.20 20.40 8.77
N LEU A 73 -19.61 20.72 9.90
CA LEU A 73 -19.64 19.89 11.10
C LEU A 73 -20.09 20.70 12.32
N ALA A 74 -20.83 20.06 13.21
CA ALA A 74 -21.14 20.64 14.51
C ALA A 74 -21.05 19.58 15.61
N CYS A 75 -20.39 19.92 16.72
CA CYS A 75 -20.46 19.13 17.95
C CYS A 75 -20.45 20.04 19.17
N GLY A 76 -20.36 19.48 20.39
CA GLY A 76 -20.34 20.29 21.60
C GLY A 76 -19.37 21.47 21.55
N THR A 77 -18.11 21.26 21.13
CA THR A 77 -17.09 22.33 21.00
C THR A 77 -16.67 22.63 19.57
N GLY A 78 -17.13 21.84 18.58
CA GLY A 78 -16.61 21.85 17.20
C GLY A 78 -15.24 21.18 17.02
N VAL A 79 -14.42 21.12 18.08
CA VAL A 79 -13.03 20.62 18.02
C VAL A 79 -12.95 19.14 17.69
N GLY A 80 -13.79 18.31 18.35
CA GLY A 80 -13.73 16.86 18.18
C GLY A 80 -13.95 16.42 16.73
N VAL A 81 -15.05 16.88 16.13
CA VAL A 81 -15.39 16.57 14.73
C VAL A 81 -14.32 17.06 13.75
N ALA A 82 -13.71 18.23 13.99
CA ALA A 82 -12.61 18.75 13.17
C ALA A 82 -11.35 17.87 13.24
N ILE A 83 -10.99 17.37 14.43
CA ILE A 83 -9.84 16.47 14.60
C ILE A 83 -10.00 15.19 13.76
N PHE A 84 -11.20 14.60 13.74
CA PHE A 84 -11.46 13.38 12.99
C PHE A 84 -11.58 13.63 11.48
N ALA A 85 -12.16 14.76 11.06
CA ALA A 85 -12.20 15.13 9.64
C ALA A 85 -10.80 15.31 9.04
N ASN A 86 -9.87 15.93 9.79
CA ASN A 86 -8.48 16.14 9.37
C ASN A 86 -7.63 14.86 9.23
N LYS A 87 -8.18 13.67 9.54
CA LYS A 87 -7.47 12.40 9.34
C LYS A 87 -7.40 11.98 7.87
N PHE A 88 -8.15 12.64 6.99
CA PHE A 88 -8.25 12.29 5.58
C PHE A 88 -7.42 13.26 4.73
N PRO A 89 -6.59 12.76 3.78
CA PRO A 89 -5.74 13.60 2.95
C PRO A 89 -6.52 14.68 2.19
N GLY A 90 -5.96 15.90 2.13
CA GLY A 90 -6.60 17.03 1.45
C GLY A 90 -7.81 17.62 2.20
N VAL A 91 -8.09 17.19 3.44
CA VAL A 91 -9.07 17.84 4.32
C VAL A 91 -8.37 18.85 5.21
N TYR A 92 -8.90 20.07 5.22
CA TYR A 92 -8.47 21.19 6.05
C TYR A 92 -9.67 21.65 6.86
N ALA A 93 -9.91 20.94 7.96
CA ALA A 93 -11.00 21.21 8.88
C ALA A 93 -10.55 22.12 10.03
N THR A 94 -11.36 23.12 10.38
CA THR A 94 -11.08 24.00 11.51
C THR A 94 -12.35 24.33 12.30
N THR A 95 -12.17 24.61 13.59
CA THR A 95 -13.25 25.14 14.42
C THR A 95 -13.17 26.66 14.43
N CYS A 96 -14.21 27.33 13.93
CA CYS A 96 -14.30 28.79 13.96
C CYS A 96 -15.18 29.25 15.13
N THR A 97 -14.81 30.37 15.75
CA THR A 97 -15.59 30.97 16.85
C THR A 97 -16.27 32.27 16.42
N ASN A 98 -15.80 32.89 15.35
CA ASN A 98 -16.31 34.15 14.82
C ASN A 98 -16.05 34.29 13.30
N ALA A 99 -16.62 35.32 12.68
CA ALA A 99 -16.52 35.53 11.23
C ALA A 99 -15.10 35.86 10.74
N ASN A 100 -14.25 36.46 11.58
CA ASN A 100 -12.86 36.71 11.20
C ASN A 100 -12.07 35.40 11.13
N ASP A 101 -12.28 34.46 12.07
CA ASP A 101 -11.70 33.12 11.98
C ASP A 101 -12.10 32.41 10.68
N ALA A 102 -13.39 32.48 10.31
CA ALA A 102 -13.88 31.89 9.06
C ALA A 102 -13.21 32.51 7.82
N ARG A 103 -13.05 33.83 7.81
CA ARG A 103 -12.38 34.55 6.72
C ARG A 103 -10.90 34.18 6.62
N ASP A 104 -10.17 34.25 7.74
CA ASP A 104 -8.73 33.98 7.77
C ASP A 104 -8.44 32.52 7.39
N THR A 105 -9.21 31.56 7.90
CA THR A 105 -9.01 30.14 7.59
C THR A 105 -9.29 29.79 6.13
N ARG A 106 -10.26 30.45 5.48
CA ARG A 106 -10.48 30.32 4.02
C ARG A 106 -9.35 30.96 3.22
N ALA A 107 -9.01 32.20 3.55
CA ALA A 107 -8.03 32.99 2.82
C ALA A 107 -6.62 32.39 2.89
N ILE A 108 -6.23 31.84 4.05
CA ILE A 108 -4.85 31.42 4.34
C ILE A 108 -4.68 29.91 4.22
N ASN A 109 -5.65 29.12 4.69
CA ASN A 109 -5.50 27.66 4.80
C ASN A 109 -6.33 26.89 3.79
N ASN A 110 -7.08 27.58 2.92
CA ASN A 110 -8.07 26.96 2.04
C ASN A 110 -9.01 25.99 2.79
N CYS A 111 -9.43 26.36 4.01
CA CYS A 111 -10.27 25.53 4.87
C CYS A 111 -11.50 25.00 4.13
N ASN A 112 -11.58 23.69 3.89
CA ASN A 112 -12.67 23.07 3.12
C ASN A 112 -13.68 22.33 4.00
N VAL A 113 -13.48 22.31 5.32
CA VAL A 113 -14.46 21.81 6.29
C VAL A 113 -14.61 22.78 7.47
N LEU A 114 -15.79 23.37 7.63
CA LEU A 114 -16.11 24.25 8.76
C LEU A 114 -16.69 23.44 9.92
N ALA A 115 -16.12 23.57 11.11
CA ALA A 115 -16.68 23.02 12.35
C ALA A 115 -17.11 24.14 13.31
N LEU A 116 -18.26 23.97 13.98
CA LEU A 116 -18.78 24.93 14.97
C LEU A 116 -19.18 24.26 16.29
N SER A 117 -19.23 25.06 17.35
CA SER A 117 -19.67 24.63 18.68
C SER A 117 -21.19 24.78 18.84
N GLY A 118 -21.90 23.67 18.97
CA GLY A 118 -23.31 23.65 19.33
C GLY A 118 -23.60 24.19 20.74
N LYS A 119 -22.62 24.18 21.65
CA LYS A 119 -22.81 24.70 23.02
C LYS A 119 -22.56 26.20 23.15
N TYR A 120 -21.67 26.76 22.34
CA TYR A 120 -21.16 28.13 22.54
C TYR A 120 -21.46 29.09 21.39
N THR A 121 -21.96 28.59 20.26
CA THR A 121 -22.27 29.42 19.09
C THR A 121 -23.78 29.53 18.88
N PRO A 122 -24.38 30.71 19.11
CA PRO A 122 -25.77 30.97 18.75
C PRO A 122 -26.01 30.80 17.24
N VAL A 123 -27.24 30.45 16.85
CA VAL A 123 -27.61 30.16 15.45
C VAL A 123 -27.31 31.34 14.52
N GLU A 124 -27.64 32.56 14.93
CA GLU A 124 -27.42 33.77 14.13
C GLU A 124 -25.93 33.98 13.86
N LYS A 125 -25.10 33.71 14.87
CA LYS A 125 -23.65 33.77 14.74
C LYS A 125 -23.10 32.65 13.87
N ALA A 126 -23.63 31.43 13.99
CA ALA A 126 -23.24 30.32 13.12
C ALA A 126 -23.53 30.61 11.65
N VAL A 127 -24.69 31.21 11.35
CA VAL A 127 -25.05 31.63 9.98
C VAL A 127 -24.12 32.74 9.47
N GLU A 128 -23.75 33.71 10.30
CA GLU A 128 -22.76 34.75 9.96
C GLU A 128 -21.38 34.14 9.63
N ILE A 129 -20.91 33.21 10.46
CA ILE A 129 -19.64 32.51 10.27
C ILE A 129 -19.67 31.67 8.99
N LEU A 130 -20.73 30.88 8.80
CA LEU A 130 -20.92 30.04 7.62
C LEU A 130 -20.94 30.87 6.34
N THR A 131 -21.71 31.96 6.32
CA THR A 131 -21.81 32.85 5.15
C THR A 131 -20.44 33.44 4.82
N THR A 132 -19.73 33.95 5.83
CA THR A 132 -18.36 34.47 5.65
C THR A 132 -17.41 33.41 5.09
N TRP A 133 -17.50 32.17 5.58
CA TRP A 133 -16.69 31.06 5.12
C TRP A 133 -17.03 30.62 3.68
N LEU A 134 -18.29 30.68 3.28
CA LEU A 134 -18.70 30.39 1.90
C LEU A 134 -18.15 31.43 0.93
N ASP A 135 -18.29 32.71 1.30
CA ASP A 135 -18.00 33.86 0.44
C ASP A 135 -16.51 34.21 0.33
N THR A 136 -15.66 33.66 1.21
CA THR A 136 -14.22 34.00 1.22
C THR A 136 -13.41 33.09 0.29
N PRO A 137 -12.79 33.63 -0.77
CA PRO A 137 -11.90 32.87 -1.65
C PRO A 137 -10.54 32.58 -1.01
N PHE A 138 -9.87 31.52 -1.47
CA PHE A 138 -8.48 31.27 -1.09
C PHE A 138 -7.55 32.37 -1.62
N LYS A 139 -6.53 32.74 -0.84
CA LYS A 139 -5.59 33.84 -1.09
C LYS A 139 -6.24 35.22 -1.21
N SER A 140 -7.47 35.41 -0.77
CA SER A 140 -8.07 36.74 -0.70
C SER A 140 -7.41 37.59 0.40
N PRO A 141 -7.47 38.92 0.32
CA PRO A 141 -7.17 39.78 1.46
C PRO A 141 -8.03 39.41 2.67
N CYS A 142 -7.44 39.44 3.86
CA CYS A 142 -8.13 39.11 5.10
C CYS A 142 -7.54 39.92 6.29
N PRO A 143 -8.17 39.92 7.47
CA PRO A 143 -7.64 40.59 8.66
C PRO A 143 -6.16 40.32 8.92
N ALA A 144 -5.69 39.08 8.75
CA ALA A 144 -4.29 38.72 8.94
C ALA A 144 -3.31 39.42 7.96
N SER A 145 -3.76 39.80 6.76
CA SER A 145 -2.96 40.57 5.80
C SER A 145 -3.13 42.09 5.97
N GLY A 146 -3.77 42.55 7.05
CA GLY A 146 -4.22 43.94 7.17
C GLY A 146 -5.25 44.32 6.11
N SER A 147 -5.99 43.34 5.58
CA SER A 147 -6.92 43.47 4.45
C SER A 147 -6.27 43.98 3.16
N GLN A 148 -4.98 43.72 2.97
CA GLN A 148 -4.25 44.02 1.74
C GLN A 148 -4.00 42.75 0.91
N PRO A 149 -3.75 42.87 -0.41
CA PRO A 149 -3.28 41.75 -1.22
C PRO A 149 -1.99 41.13 -0.65
N TRP A 150 -1.86 39.82 -0.79
CA TRP A 150 -0.66 39.12 -0.36
C TRP A 150 0.54 39.50 -1.25
N PRO A 151 1.72 39.74 -0.65
CA PRO A 151 2.97 39.81 -1.39
C PRO A 151 3.17 38.56 -2.26
N GLN A 152 3.87 38.69 -3.40
CA GLN A 152 4.00 37.61 -4.37
C GLN A 152 4.63 36.35 -3.78
N ASP A 153 5.65 36.50 -2.95
CA ASP A 153 6.32 35.40 -2.23
C ASP A 153 5.36 34.63 -1.31
N ILE A 154 4.42 35.32 -0.67
CA ILE A 154 3.39 34.67 0.16
C ILE A 154 2.31 34.00 -0.70
N ALA A 155 1.93 34.63 -1.82
CA ALA A 155 0.99 34.03 -2.77
C ALA A 155 1.55 32.73 -3.39
N ASP A 156 2.85 32.72 -3.72
CA ASP A 156 3.56 31.54 -4.22
C ASP A 156 3.67 30.45 -3.13
N PHE A 157 3.94 30.85 -1.88
CA PHE A 157 3.90 29.94 -0.74
C PHE A 157 2.53 29.26 -0.59
N PHE A 158 1.44 30.01 -0.74
CA PHE A 158 0.09 29.45 -0.67
C PHE A 158 -0.18 28.41 -1.76
N ASP A 159 0.23 28.67 -3.00
CA ASP A 159 0.08 27.69 -4.08
C ASP A 159 0.88 26.41 -3.83
N GLN A 160 2.12 26.57 -3.38
CA GLN A 160 2.97 25.44 -3.01
C GLN A 160 2.42 24.67 -1.79
N SER A 161 1.83 25.37 -0.83
CA SER A 161 1.26 24.75 0.38
C SER A 161 0.14 23.75 0.07
N LEU A 162 -0.69 24.02 -0.95
CA LEU A 162 -1.75 23.08 -1.36
C LEU A 162 -1.20 21.76 -1.92
N ILE A 163 0.01 21.80 -2.48
CA ILE A 163 0.71 20.62 -3.00
C ILE A 163 1.37 19.86 -1.85
N ASP A 164 1.93 20.56 -0.86
CA ASP A 164 2.74 19.93 0.18
C ASP A 164 1.94 19.48 1.41
N MET A 165 0.89 20.20 1.81
CA MET A 165 0.07 19.86 2.99
C MET A 165 -0.52 18.44 2.93
N PRO A 166 -1.09 17.94 1.82
CA PRO A 166 -1.61 16.57 1.76
C PRO A 166 -0.53 15.49 1.94
N LYS A 167 0.75 15.82 1.70
CA LYS A 167 1.88 14.89 1.87
C LYS A 167 2.32 14.79 3.33
N ILE A 168 1.93 15.74 4.20
CA ILE A 168 2.31 15.75 5.61
C ILE A 168 1.54 14.64 6.35
N GLY A 169 2.25 13.82 7.12
CA GLY A 169 1.62 12.72 7.88
C GLY A 169 1.23 11.51 7.02
N CYS A 170 1.18 11.65 5.69
CA CYS A 170 1.37 10.53 4.80
C CYS A 170 2.80 10.05 5.02
N GLN A 171 2.98 8.91 5.70
CA GLN A 171 4.16 8.11 5.42
C GLN A 171 4.18 7.96 3.89
N GLN A 172 5.33 8.13 3.25
CA GLN A 172 5.46 7.61 1.89
C GLN A 172 5.13 6.13 2.02
N GLU A 173 3.88 5.76 1.79
CA GLU A 173 3.53 4.45 1.33
C GLU A 173 4.26 4.39 -0.02
N SER A 174 5.53 3.97 0.02
CA SER A 174 6.04 3.13 -1.04
C SER A 174 4.93 2.13 -1.26
N LYS A 175 4.19 2.23 -2.38
CA LYS A 175 3.04 1.36 -2.68
C LYS A 175 3.33 -0.02 -2.12
N VAL A 176 2.72 -0.37 -0.99
CA VAL A 176 2.79 -1.72 -0.46
C VAL A 176 1.64 -2.46 -1.11
N ASP A 177 1.70 -2.57 -2.44
CA ASP A 177 1.03 -3.68 -3.09
C ASP A 177 1.85 -4.91 -2.73
N SER A 178 1.25 -5.77 -1.91
CA SER A 178 1.81 -6.97 -1.29
C SER A 178 2.64 -6.73 -0.02
N SER A 179 2.44 -7.60 0.99
CA SER A 179 3.09 -7.55 2.31
C SER A 179 4.59 -7.20 2.24
N ALA A 180 5.16 -6.60 3.29
CA ALA A 180 6.59 -6.25 3.35
C ALA A 180 7.55 -7.41 2.99
N ILE A 181 7.10 -8.66 3.16
CA ILE A 181 7.80 -9.87 2.70
C ILE A 181 7.75 -10.01 1.17
N CYS A 182 6.59 -9.79 0.55
CA CYS A 182 6.42 -9.84 -0.90
C CYS A 182 7.18 -8.72 -1.62
N SER A 183 7.23 -7.50 -1.07
CA SER A 183 8.01 -6.38 -1.65
C SER A 183 9.53 -6.64 -1.64
N LEU A 184 10.04 -7.39 -0.67
CA LEU A 184 11.45 -7.84 -0.63
C LEU A 184 11.78 -8.89 -1.71
N VAL A 185 10.78 -9.61 -2.21
CA VAL A 185 10.91 -10.68 -3.20
C VAL A 185 10.66 -10.16 -4.62
N GLN A 186 9.70 -9.25 -4.82
CA GLN A 186 9.29 -8.77 -6.14
C GLN A 186 10.39 -8.09 -6.95
N ASN A 187 11.37 -7.44 -6.29
CA ASN A 187 12.45 -6.71 -6.96
C ASN A 187 13.81 -7.43 -6.89
N ARG A 188 13.86 -8.69 -6.45
CA ARG A 188 15.08 -9.51 -6.52
C ARG A 188 15.12 -10.30 -7.81
N GLU A 189 15.67 -9.69 -8.85
CA GLU A 189 16.17 -10.45 -10.01
C GLU A 189 17.43 -11.20 -9.60
N LEU A 190 17.28 -12.48 -9.25
CA LEU A 190 18.42 -13.38 -9.11
C LEU A 190 18.50 -14.17 -10.41
N ASN A 191 19.51 -13.83 -11.22
CA ASN A 191 19.77 -14.52 -12.46
C ASN A 191 20.18 -15.97 -12.17
N PRO A 192 19.60 -16.96 -12.86
CA PRO A 192 20.03 -18.34 -12.73
C PRO A 192 21.51 -18.47 -13.13
N ILE A 193 22.26 -19.25 -12.35
CA ILE A 193 23.63 -19.64 -12.67
C ILE A 193 23.55 -21.04 -13.28
N ASP A 194 24.18 -21.23 -14.45
CA ASP A 194 24.27 -22.56 -15.06
C ASP A 194 25.08 -23.50 -14.16
N LEU A 195 24.57 -24.70 -13.92
CA LEU A 195 25.20 -25.71 -13.08
C LEU A 195 25.86 -26.81 -13.94
N MET A 196 25.02 -27.46 -14.72
CA MET A 196 25.29 -28.66 -15.52
C MET A 196 24.34 -28.63 -16.72
N PRO A 197 24.51 -29.47 -17.76
CA PRO A 197 23.62 -29.48 -18.91
C PRO A 197 22.13 -29.58 -18.52
N GLY A 198 21.37 -28.53 -18.83
CA GLY A 198 19.94 -28.41 -18.52
C GLY A 198 19.62 -28.02 -17.08
N GLY A 199 20.61 -27.76 -16.24
CA GLY A 199 20.48 -27.39 -14.83
C GLY A 199 20.87 -25.93 -14.53
N SER A 200 20.04 -25.24 -13.76
CA SER A 200 20.31 -23.87 -13.29
C SER A 200 19.99 -23.71 -11.80
N ILE A 201 20.67 -22.80 -11.13
CA ILE A 201 20.48 -22.52 -9.70
C ILE A 201 20.21 -21.03 -9.45
N LYS A 202 19.28 -20.75 -8.55
CA LYS A 202 18.93 -19.41 -8.06
C LYS A 202 19.13 -19.38 -6.54
N ILE A 203 20.22 -18.74 -6.08
CA ILE A 203 20.54 -18.61 -4.65
C ILE A 203 19.54 -17.65 -3.99
N LEU A 204 18.76 -18.13 -3.02
CA LEU A 204 17.77 -17.33 -2.30
C LEU A 204 18.39 -16.61 -1.10
N ARG A 205 19.28 -17.30 -0.39
CA ARG A 205 19.96 -16.81 0.82
C ARG A 205 21.31 -17.50 0.96
N GLU A 206 22.33 -16.76 1.37
CA GLU A 206 23.68 -17.32 1.58
C GLU A 206 23.90 -17.88 2.99
N ASN A 207 23.13 -17.44 4.01
CA ASN A 207 23.27 -17.93 5.38
C ASN A 207 21.96 -17.83 6.22
N PRO A 208 21.32 -18.95 6.62
CA PRO A 208 21.62 -20.31 6.16
C PRO A 208 21.38 -20.42 4.66
N ALA A 209 22.16 -21.27 4.00
CA ALA A 209 22.21 -21.31 2.56
C ALA A 209 20.96 -22.00 2.00
N SER A 210 20.31 -21.38 1.02
CA SER A 210 19.14 -21.94 0.34
C SER A 210 19.06 -21.49 -1.10
N ALA A 211 18.53 -22.35 -1.96
CA ALA A 211 18.42 -22.10 -3.39
C ALA A 211 17.21 -22.81 -4.00
N ILE A 212 16.80 -22.32 -5.17
CA ILE A 212 15.93 -23.04 -6.09
C ILE A 212 16.80 -23.59 -7.22
N LEU A 213 16.67 -24.88 -7.51
CA LEU A 213 17.32 -25.49 -8.67
C LEU A 213 16.25 -25.89 -9.67
N LYS A 214 16.60 -25.80 -10.95
CA LYS A 214 15.75 -26.22 -12.06
C LYS A 214 16.54 -27.08 -13.01
N PHE A 215 16.00 -28.24 -13.37
CA PHE A 215 16.55 -29.13 -14.38
C PHE A 215 15.52 -29.41 -15.46
N LYS A 216 15.98 -29.52 -16.70
CA LYS A 216 15.15 -29.93 -17.84
C LYS A 216 14.89 -31.42 -17.83
N ALA A 217 13.74 -31.81 -18.35
CA ALA A 217 13.40 -33.21 -18.57
C ALA A 217 14.51 -33.92 -19.35
N GLY A 218 14.95 -35.09 -18.86
CA GLY A 218 16.03 -35.88 -19.44
C GLY A 218 17.44 -35.49 -18.97
N SER A 219 17.60 -34.40 -18.19
CA SER A 219 18.88 -34.11 -17.54
C SER A 219 19.27 -35.21 -16.56
N VAL A 220 20.59 -35.38 -16.39
CA VAL A 220 21.18 -36.34 -15.46
C VAL A 220 22.22 -35.60 -14.63
N GLN A 221 22.20 -35.81 -13.32
CA GLN A 221 23.35 -35.54 -12.48
C GLN A 221 24.16 -36.82 -12.35
N PRO A 222 25.45 -36.81 -12.74
CA PRO A 222 26.34 -37.93 -12.50
C PRO A 222 26.49 -38.18 -10.99
N ALA A 223 26.99 -39.36 -10.62
CA ALA A 223 27.45 -39.67 -9.28
C ALA A 223 28.25 -38.50 -8.71
N HIS A 224 27.78 -37.96 -7.60
CA HIS A 224 28.39 -36.85 -6.91
C HIS A 224 28.10 -36.92 -5.42
N HIS A 225 28.89 -36.21 -4.62
CA HIS A 225 28.64 -36.03 -3.20
C HIS A 225 28.90 -34.60 -2.75
N HIS A 226 28.39 -34.29 -1.56
CA HIS A 226 28.56 -33.03 -0.85
C HIS A 226 29.17 -33.30 0.53
N THR A 227 29.92 -32.36 1.09
CA THR A 227 30.46 -32.55 2.47
C THR A 227 29.42 -32.26 3.55
N PHE A 228 28.29 -31.66 3.19
CA PHE A 228 27.22 -31.25 4.10
C PHE A 228 25.90 -31.95 3.80
N GLY A 229 25.00 -31.93 4.79
CA GLY A 229 23.64 -32.43 4.63
C GLY A 229 22.77 -31.49 3.79
N LEU A 230 21.94 -32.08 2.95
CA LEU A 230 21.00 -31.38 2.07
C LEU A 230 19.56 -31.70 2.47
N ASP A 231 18.81 -30.66 2.79
CA ASP A 231 17.34 -30.71 2.85
C ASP A 231 16.79 -30.39 1.45
N PHE A 232 16.08 -31.34 0.85
CA PHE A 232 15.55 -31.22 -0.51
C PHE A 232 14.02 -31.38 -0.51
N VAL A 233 13.32 -30.51 -1.25
CA VAL A 233 11.87 -30.61 -1.50
C VAL A 233 11.57 -30.38 -2.99
N VAL A 234 10.88 -31.32 -3.63
CA VAL A 234 10.37 -31.12 -5.00
C VAL A 234 9.23 -30.11 -4.96
N ILE A 235 9.40 -28.97 -5.63
CA ILE A 235 8.32 -28.00 -5.80
C ILE A 235 7.40 -28.44 -6.93
N LYS A 236 8.00 -28.90 -8.03
CA LYS A 236 7.30 -29.35 -9.22
C LYS A 236 8.15 -30.31 -10.04
N GLY A 237 7.55 -31.33 -10.62
CA GLY A 237 8.17 -32.26 -11.56
C GLY A 237 8.44 -33.61 -10.94
N LYS A 238 9.26 -34.42 -11.62
CA LYS A 238 9.52 -35.80 -11.23
C LYS A 238 10.97 -36.18 -11.45
N GLU A 239 11.57 -36.83 -10.47
CA GLU A 239 12.93 -37.33 -10.54
C GLU A 239 13.12 -38.67 -9.84
N SER A 240 14.23 -39.33 -10.15
CA SER A 240 14.72 -40.50 -9.42
C SER A 240 16.09 -40.18 -8.86
N VAL A 241 16.27 -40.40 -7.56
CA VAL A 241 17.53 -40.25 -6.83
C VAL A 241 18.01 -41.63 -6.42
N TRP A 242 19.18 -42.03 -6.91
CA TRP A 242 19.88 -43.23 -6.48
C TRP A 242 20.94 -42.85 -5.46
N ASN A 243 20.78 -43.32 -4.23
CA ASN A 243 21.81 -43.24 -3.22
C ASN A 243 22.72 -44.46 -3.35
N LEU A 244 23.85 -44.27 -4.03
CA LEU A 244 24.81 -45.34 -4.34
C LEU A 244 25.56 -45.81 -3.09
N THR A 245 25.73 -44.94 -2.09
CA THR A 245 26.32 -45.31 -0.79
C THR A 245 25.44 -46.30 -0.03
N LYS A 246 24.12 -46.11 -0.06
CA LYS A 246 23.16 -46.95 0.66
C LYS A 246 22.56 -48.07 -0.19
N GLY A 247 22.69 -48.01 -1.51
CA GLY A 247 22.03 -48.94 -2.44
C GLY A 247 20.51 -48.74 -2.50
N GLU A 248 20.04 -47.53 -2.25
CA GLU A 248 18.62 -47.18 -2.19
C GLU A 248 18.22 -46.29 -3.38
N ARG A 249 16.94 -46.36 -3.76
CA ARG A 249 16.36 -45.50 -4.79
C ARG A 249 15.12 -44.82 -4.26
N TYR A 250 15.00 -43.53 -4.57
CA TYR A 250 13.88 -42.68 -4.22
C TYR A 250 13.29 -42.11 -5.52
N ASP A 251 12.02 -42.36 -5.77
CA ASP A 251 11.28 -41.72 -6.86
C ASP A 251 10.44 -40.60 -6.26
N LEU A 252 10.77 -39.35 -6.60
CA LEU A 252 10.22 -38.15 -5.97
C LEU A 252 9.34 -37.38 -6.97
N GLY A 253 8.20 -36.88 -6.48
CA GLY A 253 7.29 -36.00 -7.20
C GLY A 253 6.89 -34.77 -6.38
N ASP A 254 5.95 -33.98 -6.89
CA ASP A 254 5.47 -32.74 -6.28
C ASP A 254 5.20 -32.86 -4.77
N GLY A 255 5.94 -32.08 -3.97
CA GLY A 255 5.78 -32.01 -2.52
C GLY A 255 6.59 -33.04 -1.72
N ASP A 256 7.26 -33.99 -2.38
CA ASP A 256 8.10 -34.97 -1.70
C ASP A 256 9.37 -34.32 -1.14
N TYR A 257 9.78 -34.80 0.03
CA TYR A 257 10.98 -34.36 0.76
C TYR A 257 11.98 -35.49 0.88
N LEU A 258 13.26 -35.17 0.69
CA LEU A 258 14.36 -36.09 0.94
C LEU A 258 15.48 -35.35 1.70
N PHE A 259 16.00 -36.00 2.75
CA PHE A 259 17.22 -35.57 3.40
C PHE A 259 18.39 -36.43 2.93
N ILE A 260 19.45 -35.78 2.48
CA ILE A 260 20.68 -36.45 2.04
C ILE A 260 21.79 -36.09 3.04
N PRO A 261 22.32 -37.06 3.81
CA PRO A 261 23.50 -36.85 4.65
C PRO A 261 24.73 -36.45 3.83
N GLY A 262 25.59 -35.61 4.40
CA GLY A 262 26.89 -35.30 3.81
C GLY A 262 27.75 -36.56 3.66
N GLY A 263 28.41 -36.70 2.51
CA GLY A 263 29.24 -37.86 2.14
C GLY A 263 28.50 -38.98 1.41
N ASP A 264 27.17 -38.97 1.35
CA ASP A 264 26.43 -39.92 0.51
C ASP A 264 26.63 -39.59 -0.98
N VAL A 265 26.90 -40.62 -1.79
CA VAL A 265 27.10 -40.49 -3.23
C VAL A 265 25.77 -40.72 -3.94
N LEU A 266 25.36 -39.74 -4.74
CA LEU A 266 24.06 -39.72 -5.40
C LEU A 266 24.18 -39.65 -6.91
N ARG A 267 23.29 -40.35 -7.62
CA ARG A 267 23.01 -40.13 -9.04
C ARG A 267 21.55 -39.72 -9.19
N VAL A 268 21.26 -38.76 -10.08
CA VAL A 268 19.89 -38.24 -10.24
C VAL A 268 19.48 -38.21 -11.71
N LYS A 269 18.23 -38.58 -11.99
CA LYS A 269 17.59 -38.42 -13.29
C LYS A 269 16.32 -37.60 -13.16
N PHE A 270 16.20 -36.56 -13.99
CA PHE A 270 15.00 -35.75 -14.10
C PHE A 270 14.13 -36.31 -15.22
N HIS A 271 12.92 -36.77 -14.90
CA HIS A 271 11.98 -37.31 -15.88
C HIS A 271 11.10 -36.22 -16.50
N GLU A 272 10.89 -35.14 -15.76
CA GLU A 272 10.16 -33.94 -16.18
C GLU A 272 11.02 -32.69 -15.99
N ASP A 273 10.52 -31.53 -16.43
CA ASP A 273 11.11 -30.25 -16.02
C ASP A 273 10.88 -30.09 -14.51
N THR A 274 11.94 -30.30 -13.73
CA THR A 274 11.87 -30.39 -12.27
C THR A 274 12.43 -29.13 -11.62
N GLU A 275 11.68 -28.58 -10.68
CA GLU A 275 12.06 -27.46 -9.82
C GLU A 275 12.02 -27.91 -8.37
N PHE A 276 13.10 -27.65 -7.63
CA PHE A 276 13.21 -28.06 -6.24
C PHE A 276 13.87 -26.98 -5.37
N PHE A 277 13.44 -26.94 -4.11
CA PHE A 277 14.05 -26.14 -3.07
C PHE A 277 15.11 -26.98 -2.36
N VAL A 278 16.27 -26.38 -2.16
CA VAL A 278 17.34 -27.00 -1.38
C VAL A 278 17.85 -26.05 -0.31
N LYS A 279 18.15 -26.61 0.87
CA LYS A 279 18.78 -25.91 1.97
C LYS A 279 19.97 -26.72 2.49
N TRP A 280 21.04 -26.02 2.85
CA TRP A 280 22.21 -26.60 3.47
C TRP A 280 22.89 -25.65 4.45
N ASP A 281 23.73 -26.21 5.31
CA ASP A 281 24.56 -25.45 6.24
C ASP A 281 26.02 -25.40 5.72
N GLY A 282 26.60 -24.20 5.66
CA GLY A 282 28.00 -24.00 5.29
C GLY A 282 28.26 -23.60 3.83
N HIS A 283 29.51 -23.74 3.40
CA HIS A 283 29.95 -23.38 2.06
C HIS A 283 29.55 -24.44 1.03
N ARG A 284 29.13 -24.00 -0.14
CA ARG A 284 28.70 -24.87 -1.24
C ARG A 284 29.89 -25.60 -1.86
N ASP A 285 29.79 -26.91 -1.94
CA ASP A 285 30.67 -27.79 -2.69
C ASP A 285 29.82 -28.80 -3.48
N ILE A 286 30.43 -29.39 -4.50
CA ILE A 286 29.91 -30.55 -5.22
C ILE A 286 31.12 -31.26 -5.80
N PHE A 287 31.26 -32.54 -5.48
CA PHE A 287 32.34 -33.37 -5.99
C PHE A 287 31.74 -34.36 -6.96
N VAL A 288 32.10 -34.25 -8.23
CA VAL A 288 31.62 -35.14 -9.29
C VAL A 288 32.51 -36.37 -9.31
N ASP A 289 31.94 -37.52 -9.00
CA ASP A 289 32.63 -38.81 -8.85
C ASP A 289 32.61 -39.65 -10.14
N GLU A 290 31.80 -39.27 -11.13
CA GLU A 290 31.77 -39.90 -12.46
C GLU A 290 31.49 -38.90 -13.60
N ASP A 291 31.81 -39.27 -14.84
CA ASP A 291 31.47 -38.46 -16.01
C ASP A 291 30.01 -38.68 -16.47
N PHE A 292 29.49 -37.70 -17.23
CA PHE A 292 28.10 -37.70 -17.69
C PHE A 292 27.72 -38.86 -18.61
N GLU A 293 28.64 -39.37 -19.43
CA GLU A 293 28.35 -40.44 -20.39
C GLU A 293 28.29 -41.80 -19.67
N THR A 294 29.14 -41.99 -18.66
CA THR A 294 29.06 -43.10 -17.71
C THR A 294 27.73 -43.08 -16.96
N ALA A 295 27.30 -41.92 -16.46
CA ALA A 295 26.03 -41.77 -15.75
C ALA A 295 24.82 -42.13 -16.61
N LYS A 296 24.74 -41.61 -17.85
CA LYS A 296 23.67 -41.93 -18.80
C LYS A 296 23.61 -43.43 -19.09
N SER A 297 24.77 -44.03 -19.39
CA SER A 297 24.87 -45.46 -19.71
C SER A 297 24.43 -46.36 -18.54
N ALA A 298 24.74 -45.96 -17.31
CA ALA A 298 24.33 -46.69 -16.10
C ALA A 298 22.81 -46.65 -15.90
N ILE A 299 22.22 -45.46 -16.06
CA ILE A 299 20.76 -45.25 -15.96
C ILE A 299 20.02 -46.04 -17.04
N GLU A 300 20.49 -46.02 -18.30
CA GLU A 300 19.86 -46.75 -19.39
C GLU A 300 19.86 -48.26 -19.16
N LYS A 301 20.96 -48.81 -18.64
CA LYS A 301 21.05 -50.23 -18.27
C LYS A 301 20.08 -50.60 -17.15
N GLU A 302 19.89 -49.71 -16.17
CA GLU A 302 18.99 -49.97 -15.04
C GLU A 302 17.51 -49.90 -15.45
N VAL A 303 17.15 -48.93 -16.31
CA VAL A 303 15.82 -48.85 -16.93
C VAL A 303 15.53 -50.08 -17.79
N ALA A 304 16.52 -50.59 -18.53
CA ALA A 304 16.38 -51.79 -19.35
C ALA A 304 16.20 -53.09 -18.53
N ASN A 305 16.69 -53.12 -17.28
CA ASN A 305 16.62 -54.29 -16.40
C ASN A 305 15.32 -54.38 -15.57
N GLY A 306 14.39 -53.41 -15.71
CA GLY A 306 13.00 -53.57 -15.25
C GLY A 306 12.74 -53.39 -13.75
N SER A 307 13.64 -52.77 -12.99
CA SER A 307 13.31 -52.31 -11.62
C SER A 307 12.57 -50.96 -11.68
N LEU A 308 11.26 -51.02 -11.88
CA LEU A 308 10.30 -49.93 -11.66
C LEU A 308 9.36 -50.32 -10.51
#